data_AF-A0A319B8Z3-F1
#
_entry.id   AF-A0A319B8Z3-F1
#
_cell.length_a   1.000
_cell.length_b   1.000
_cell.length_c   1.000
_cell.angle_alpha   90.00
_cell.angle_beta   90.00
_cell.angle_gamma   90.00
#
_symmetry.space_group_name_H-M   'P 1'
#
loop_
_entity.id
_entity.type
_entity.pdbx_description
1 polymer ?
#
loop_
_entity_poly.entity_id
_entity_poly.type
_entity_poly.pdbx_seq_one_letter_code
_entity_poly.pdbx_strand_id
1 'polypeptide(L)'
;MQHQSIADLYFASCDLINPLQTRIKVYFAEVEVTFTKITENWTLSGMVTNQKTLEGLQMLRELWKDLCIVEGKRSLSDRPTQPGDPETLKLPSHRDPEMRIANALTAFFQRHRMQNQSAAYTNNLKSYYPGKDLDVATDHQAWLSFSYTKKKGPYLTIYYH
;
A
#
# COMPACT_ATOMS: atom_id res chain seq x y z
N MET A 1 15.42 -16.41 -21.87
CA MET A 1 14.09 -15.84 -22.17
C MET A 1 13.81 -14.75 -21.15
N GLN A 2 13.98 -13.47 -21.52
CA GLN A 2 13.63 -12.35 -20.66
C GLN A 2 12.10 -12.26 -20.57
N HIS A 3 11.52 -12.61 -19.42
CA HIS A 3 10.16 -12.19 -19.11
C HIS A 3 10.23 -10.72 -18.74
N GLN A 4 10.02 -9.86 -19.73
CA GLN A 4 9.84 -8.45 -19.50
C GLN A 4 8.42 -8.29 -18.95
N SER A 5 8.26 -8.22 -17.62
CA SER A 5 7.01 -7.67 -17.09
C SER A 5 7.05 -6.19 -17.43
N ILE A 6 6.15 -5.77 -18.31
CA ILE A 6 5.95 -4.37 -18.61
C ILE A 6 5.01 -3.88 -17.52
N ALA A 7 5.52 -3.03 -16.63
CA ALA A 7 4.65 -2.22 -15.79
C ALA A 7 3.98 -1.23 -16.74
N ASP A 8 2.68 -1.41 -16.98
CA ASP A 8 1.94 -0.56 -17.91
C ASP A 8 1.65 0.78 -17.24
N LEU A 9 1.86 1.86 -17.99
CA LEU A 9 1.43 3.19 -17.59
C LEU A 9 -0.10 3.17 -17.45
N TYR A 10 -0.59 3.40 -16.24
CA TYR A 10 -2.01 3.29 -15.94
C TYR A 10 -2.69 4.65 -15.95
N PHE A 11 -2.18 5.61 -15.15
CA PHE A 11 -2.68 7.00 -15.18
C PHE A 11 -1.64 7.99 -14.62
N ALA A 12 -1.93 9.28 -14.74
CA ALA A 12 -1.18 10.35 -14.11
C ALA A 12 -2.11 11.28 -13.32
N SER A 13 -1.55 11.98 -12.33
CA SER A 13 -2.26 13.02 -11.58
C SER A 13 -1.36 14.23 -11.41
N CYS A 14 -1.95 15.41 -11.24
CA CYS A 14 -1.23 16.64 -10.91
C CYS A 14 -1.94 17.45 -9.81
N ASP A 15 -1.17 18.30 -9.14
CA ASP A 15 -1.75 19.28 -8.22
C ASP A 15 -2.43 20.39 -9.02
N LEU A 16 -3.69 20.73 -8.70
CA LEU A 16 -4.44 21.84 -9.33
C LEU A 16 -4.04 23.20 -8.72
N ILE A 17 -2.78 23.56 -8.89
CA ILE A 17 -2.16 24.84 -8.45
C ILE A 17 -1.47 25.52 -9.64
N ASN A 18 -0.70 26.60 -9.39
CA ASN A 18 0.11 27.24 -10.42
C ASN A 18 0.92 26.18 -11.21
N PRO A 19 0.82 26.12 -12.56
CA PRO A 19 1.50 25.10 -13.36
C PRO A 19 3.01 25.04 -13.15
N LEU A 20 3.67 26.15 -12.82
CA LEU A 20 5.11 26.20 -12.55
C LEU A 20 5.49 25.63 -11.17
N GLN A 21 4.51 25.35 -10.31
CA GLN A 21 4.68 24.81 -8.97
C GLN A 21 4.05 23.42 -8.82
N THR A 22 3.35 22.92 -9.84
CA THR A 22 2.66 21.62 -9.79
C THR A 22 3.64 20.45 -9.72
N ARG A 23 3.20 19.35 -9.12
CA ARG A 23 3.90 18.07 -9.16
C ARG A 23 3.08 17.10 -9.98
N ILE A 24 3.76 16.34 -10.83
CA ILE A 24 3.16 15.24 -11.60
C ILE A 24 3.51 13.93 -10.91
N LYS A 25 2.50 13.07 -10.73
CA LYS A 25 2.66 11.68 -10.28
C LYS A 25 2.24 10.77 -11.42
N VAL A 26 3.10 9.81 -11.75
CA VAL A 26 2.87 8.80 -12.78
C VAL A 26 2.63 7.47 -12.08
N TYR A 27 1.54 6.79 -12.41
CA TYR A 27 1.12 5.55 -11.78
C TYR A 27 1.23 4.41 -12.78
N PHE A 28 1.92 3.35 -12.35
CA PHE A 28 2.05 2.11 -13.07
C PHE A 28 1.27 1.02 -12.34
N ALA A 29 0.68 0.11 -13.10
CA ALA A 29 0.07 -1.09 -12.53
C ALA A 29 1.07 -2.25 -12.60
N GLU A 30 1.25 -2.95 -11.48
CA GLU A 30 2.03 -4.19 -11.41
C GLU A 30 1.11 -5.32 -10.96
N VAL A 31 1.06 -6.38 -11.76
CA VAL A 31 0.22 -7.56 -11.48
C VAL A 31 1.00 -8.71 -10.87
N GLU A 32 2.32 -8.72 -10.98
CA GLU A 32 3.18 -9.66 -10.29
C GLU A 32 3.44 -9.15 -8.87
N VAL A 33 2.54 -9.53 -7.96
CA VAL A 33 2.59 -9.08 -6.57
C VAL A 33 3.57 -9.96 -5.79
N THR A 34 4.85 -9.61 -5.87
CA THR A 34 5.94 -10.24 -5.10
C THR A 34 6.84 -9.18 -4.48
N PHE A 35 7.52 -9.49 -3.39
CA PHE A 35 8.43 -8.51 -2.79
C PHE A 35 9.66 -8.25 -3.69
N THR A 36 10.06 -9.23 -4.50
CA THR A 36 11.08 -9.05 -5.55
C THR A 36 10.66 -7.93 -6.48
N LYS A 37 9.40 -7.95 -6.95
CA LYS A 37 8.92 -6.95 -7.88
C LYS A 37 8.76 -5.56 -7.27
N ILE A 38 8.33 -5.51 -6.00
CA ILE A 38 8.37 -4.27 -5.20
C ILE A 38 9.79 -3.71 -5.13
N THR A 39 10.79 -4.56 -4.90
CA THR A 39 12.20 -4.14 -4.81
C THR A 39 12.71 -3.59 -6.14
N GLU A 40 12.40 -4.25 -7.25
CA GLU A 40 12.72 -3.76 -8.59
C GLU A 40 12.08 -2.39 -8.84
N ASN A 41 10.77 -2.26 -8.65
CA ASN A 41 10.05 -1.01 -8.89
C ASN A 41 10.53 0.13 -7.97
N TRP A 42 10.77 -0.16 -6.69
CA TRP A 42 11.23 0.84 -5.71
C TRP A 42 12.63 1.37 -6.00
N THR A 43 13.51 0.52 -6.50
CA THR A 43 14.92 0.87 -6.78
C THR A 43 15.16 1.26 -8.24
N LEU A 44 14.11 1.32 -9.07
CA LEU A 44 14.21 1.44 -10.53
C LEU A 44 15.21 0.41 -11.07
N SER A 45 15.01 -0.86 -10.72
CA SER A 45 15.87 -2.00 -11.06
C SER A 45 17.33 -1.80 -10.67
N GLY A 46 17.58 -1.27 -9.47
CA GLY A 46 18.91 -1.02 -8.93
C GLY A 46 19.56 0.31 -9.34
N MET A 47 18.90 1.13 -10.17
CA MET A 47 19.41 2.44 -10.58
C MET A 47 19.40 3.47 -9.44
N VAL A 48 18.55 3.28 -8.43
CA VAL A 48 18.43 4.16 -7.26
C VAL A 48 18.58 3.35 -5.98
N THR A 49 19.78 3.38 -5.40
CA THR A 49 20.17 2.55 -4.24
C THR A 49 20.84 3.34 -3.12
N ASN A 50 20.66 4.65 -3.09
CA ASN A 50 21.17 5.49 -2.00
C ASN A 50 20.55 5.09 -0.64
N GLN A 51 21.24 5.41 0.45
CA GLN A 51 20.90 4.96 1.81
C GLN A 51 19.42 5.21 2.19
N LYS A 52 18.88 6.40 1.92
CA LYS A 52 17.47 6.73 2.25
C LYS A 52 16.48 5.89 1.42
N THR A 53 16.81 5.52 0.19
CA THR A 53 15.96 4.63 -0.63
C THR A 53 15.93 3.23 -0.01
N LEU A 54 17.09 2.71 0.42
CA LEU A 54 17.18 1.38 1.04
C LEU A 54 16.55 1.33 2.43
N GLU A 55 16.65 2.41 3.22
CA GLU A 55 15.92 2.55 4.49
C GLU A 55 14.40 2.42 4.28
N GLY A 56 13.84 3.15 3.30
CA GLY A 56 12.42 3.06 2.98
C GLY A 56 12.01 1.67 2.48
N LEU A 57 12.85 1.02 1.66
CA LEU A 57 12.60 -0.34 1.19
C LEU A 57 12.59 -1.36 2.35
N GLN A 58 13.47 -1.17 3.33
CA GLN A 58 13.51 -2.02 4.52
C GLN A 58 12.22 -1.88 5.35
N MET A 59 11.72 -0.66 5.55
CA MET A 59 10.43 -0.43 6.21
C MET A 59 9.27 -1.05 5.42
N LEU A 60 9.30 -0.95 4.09
CA LEU A 60 8.29 -1.58 3.23
C LEU A 60 8.34 -3.11 3.34
N ARG A 61 9.53 -3.70 3.53
CA ARG A 61 9.70 -5.14 3.78
C ARG A 61 9.09 -5.59 5.10
N GLU A 62 9.26 -4.79 6.16
CA GLU A 62 8.63 -5.06 7.45
C GLU A 62 7.11 -5.07 7.29
N LEU A 63 6.55 -4.00 6.72
CA LEU A 63 5.13 -3.85 6.49
C LEU A 63 4.54 -4.99 5.64
N TRP A 64 5.22 -5.38 4.56
CA TRP A 64 4.82 -6.51 3.72
C TRP A 64 4.70 -7.81 4.52
N LYS A 65 5.64 -8.07 5.43
CA LYS A 65 5.62 -9.25 6.30
C LYS A 65 4.52 -9.16 7.34
N ASP A 66 4.36 -8.02 8.00
CA ASP A 66 3.33 -7.84 9.03
C ASP A 66 1.92 -7.99 8.46
N LEU A 67 1.70 -7.45 7.25
CA LEU A 67 0.45 -7.60 6.50
C LEU A 67 0.29 -8.98 5.87
N CYS A 68 1.30 -9.85 5.96
CA CYS A 68 1.27 -11.21 5.43
C CYS A 68 0.81 -11.28 3.96
N ILE A 69 1.31 -10.34 3.14
CA ILE A 69 0.91 -10.19 1.76
C ILE A 69 1.17 -11.49 0.98
N VAL A 70 0.10 -12.11 0.50
CA VAL A 70 0.17 -13.35 -0.30
C VAL A 70 0.72 -13.04 -1.70
N GLU A 71 1.89 -13.60 -1.99
CA GLU A 71 2.55 -13.41 -3.27
C GLU A 71 1.80 -14.12 -4.41
N GLY A 72 1.83 -13.54 -5.60
CA GLY A 72 1.29 -14.18 -6.80
C GLY A 72 0.90 -13.20 -7.89
N LYS A 73 0.64 -13.73 -9.08
CA LYS A 73 0.16 -12.96 -10.23
C LYS A 73 -1.34 -12.68 -10.07
N ARG A 74 -1.73 -11.42 -10.31
CA ARG A 74 -3.11 -10.93 -10.28
C ARG A 74 -3.62 -10.69 -11.70
N SER A 75 -4.94 -10.65 -11.88
CA SER A 75 -5.52 -10.23 -13.15
C SER A 75 -5.69 -8.71 -13.11
N LEU A 76 -5.37 -8.03 -14.21
CA LEU A 76 -5.77 -6.62 -14.37
C LEU A 76 -7.30 -6.55 -14.35
N SER A 77 -7.84 -5.58 -13.61
CA SER A 77 -9.25 -5.26 -13.67
C SER A 77 -9.46 -4.18 -14.73
N ASP A 78 -10.47 -4.35 -15.59
CA ASP A 78 -10.87 -3.35 -16.60
C ASP A 78 -11.56 -2.13 -15.97
N ARG A 79 -11.85 -2.17 -14.66
CA ARG A 79 -12.49 -1.11 -13.90
C ARG A 79 -11.93 -0.98 -12.47
N PRO A 80 -12.04 0.19 -11.82
CA PRO A 80 -11.76 0.31 -10.40
C PRO A 80 -12.59 -0.67 -9.57
N THR A 81 -11.98 -1.19 -8.50
CA THR A 81 -12.60 -2.13 -7.58
C THR A 81 -13.81 -1.50 -6.86
N GLN A 82 -14.95 -2.17 -6.88
CA GLN A 82 -16.18 -1.79 -6.19
C GLN A 82 -16.44 -2.70 -4.98
N PRO A 83 -17.23 -2.24 -4.00
CA PRO A 83 -17.74 -3.10 -2.93
C PRO A 83 -18.47 -4.32 -3.54
N GLY A 84 -18.11 -5.53 -3.10
CA GLY A 84 -18.68 -6.78 -3.61
C GLY A 84 -18.03 -7.40 -4.86
N ASP A 85 -17.01 -6.77 -5.47
CA ASP A 85 -16.33 -7.34 -6.63
C ASP A 85 -15.57 -8.66 -6.32
N PRO A 86 -15.55 -9.63 -7.26
CA PRO A 86 -14.72 -10.82 -7.16
C PRO A 86 -13.22 -10.48 -7.12
N GLU A 87 -12.45 -11.29 -6.40
CA GLU A 87 -11.17 -11.02 -5.72
C GLU A 87 -9.93 -10.67 -6.60
N THR A 88 -10.06 -10.35 -7.88
CA THR A 88 -8.90 -10.39 -8.81
C THR A 88 -7.87 -9.27 -8.63
N LEU A 89 -8.25 -8.11 -8.10
CA LEU A 89 -7.39 -6.92 -8.00
C LEU A 89 -7.58 -6.17 -6.67
N LYS A 90 -7.24 -6.85 -5.58
CA LYS A 90 -7.35 -6.34 -4.21
C LYS A 90 -6.00 -6.58 -3.51
N LEU A 91 -5.58 -5.70 -2.59
CA LEU A 91 -4.44 -5.98 -1.68
C LEU A 91 -4.46 -7.46 -1.25
N PRO A 92 -3.32 -8.16 -1.22
CA PRO A 92 -3.31 -9.57 -0.82
C PRO A 92 -3.82 -9.83 0.61
N SER A 93 -4.03 -8.78 1.42
CA SER A 93 -4.64 -8.82 2.75
C SER A 93 -6.17 -8.81 2.77
N HIS A 94 -6.90 -8.80 1.64
CA HIS A 94 -8.39 -8.75 1.64
C HIS A 94 -9.10 -10.06 2.03
N ARG A 95 -8.36 -11.11 2.41
CA ARG A 95 -8.93 -12.24 3.17
C ARG A 95 -8.64 -12.12 4.65
N ASP A 96 -7.83 -11.14 5.04
CA ASP A 96 -7.55 -10.88 6.42
C ASP A 96 -8.67 -10.00 6.97
N PRO A 97 -9.19 -10.35 8.15
CA PRO A 97 -10.08 -9.47 8.86
C PRO A 97 -9.54 -8.05 8.93
N GLU A 98 -10.41 -7.05 8.83
CA GLU A 98 -10.04 -5.63 8.97
C GLU A 98 -9.17 -5.39 10.22
N MET A 99 -9.46 -6.12 11.30
CA MET A 99 -8.70 -6.09 12.55
C MET A 99 -7.27 -6.64 12.42
N ARG A 100 -7.00 -7.63 11.57
CA ARG A 100 -5.63 -8.11 11.31
C ARG A 100 -4.80 -7.04 10.60
N ILE A 101 -5.38 -6.36 9.60
CA ILE A 101 -4.73 -5.22 8.94
C ILE A 101 -4.47 -4.11 9.97
N ALA A 102 -5.46 -3.78 10.80
CA ALA A 102 -5.33 -2.75 11.82
C ALA A 102 -4.25 -3.06 12.86
N ASN A 103 -4.12 -4.31 13.29
CA ASN A 103 -3.11 -4.76 14.22
C ASN A 103 -1.70 -4.67 13.61
N ALA A 104 -1.53 -5.10 12.35
CA ALA A 104 -0.27 -4.99 11.63
C ALA A 104 0.18 -3.52 11.49
N LEU A 105 -0.74 -2.63 11.10
CA LEU A 105 -0.46 -1.19 10.99
C LEU A 105 -0.15 -0.56 12.34
N THR A 106 -0.88 -0.93 13.39
CA THR A 106 -0.64 -0.43 14.76
C THR A 106 0.75 -0.82 15.26
N ALA A 107 1.18 -2.07 15.03
CA ALA A 107 2.53 -2.53 15.36
C ALA A 107 3.59 -1.78 14.55
N PHE A 108 3.34 -1.54 13.25
CA PHE A 108 4.23 -0.76 12.40
C PHE A 108 4.38 0.68 12.92
N PHE A 109 3.26 1.33 13.26
CA PHE A 109 3.26 2.68 13.84
C PHE A 109 4.05 2.73 15.14
N GLN A 110 3.91 1.73 16.01
CA GLN A 110 4.68 1.66 17.25
C GLN A 110 6.18 1.55 16.99
N ARG A 111 6.61 0.65 16.09
CA ARG A 111 8.03 0.47 15.73
C ARG A 111 8.64 1.74 15.15
N HIS A 112 7.89 2.47 14.33
CA HIS A 112 8.36 3.68 13.64
C HIS A 112 7.99 4.99 14.37
N ARG A 113 7.71 4.90 15.67
CA ARG A 113 7.49 6.05 16.57
C ARG A 113 6.38 6.99 16.10
N MET A 114 5.29 6.42 15.59
CA MET A 114 4.06 7.13 15.21
C MET A 114 3.01 6.95 16.33
N GLN A 115 3.34 7.36 17.56
CA GLN A 115 2.59 6.96 18.78
C GLN A 115 1.12 7.35 18.74
N ASN A 116 0.81 8.54 18.23
CA ASN A 116 -0.58 9.00 18.11
C ASN A 116 -1.40 8.07 17.20
N GLN A 117 -0.80 7.59 16.10
CA GLN A 117 -1.46 6.67 15.19
C GLN A 117 -1.58 5.28 15.81
N SER A 118 -0.54 4.75 16.45
CA SER A 118 -0.64 3.45 17.14
C SER A 118 -1.70 3.46 18.25
N ALA A 119 -1.90 4.58 18.94
CA ALA A 119 -2.88 4.69 20.02
C ALA A 119 -4.33 4.82 19.50
N ALA A 120 -4.54 5.44 18.33
CA ALA A 120 -5.87 5.80 17.86
C ALA A 120 -6.40 4.94 16.71
N TYR A 121 -5.54 4.31 15.89
CA TYR A 121 -5.92 3.74 14.60
C TYR A 121 -7.08 2.74 14.69
N THR A 122 -6.96 1.73 15.56
CA THR A 122 -7.97 0.69 15.72
C THR A 122 -9.33 1.24 16.18
N ASN A 123 -9.32 2.20 17.10
CA ASN A 123 -10.57 2.81 17.59
C ASN A 123 -11.23 3.68 16.51
N ASN A 124 -10.43 4.40 15.72
CA ASN A 124 -10.93 5.17 14.58
C ASN A 124 -11.52 4.26 13.51
N LEU A 125 -10.86 3.14 13.18
CA LEU A 125 -11.40 2.18 12.22
C LEU A 125 -12.77 1.64 12.67
N LYS A 126 -12.88 1.27 13.95
CA LYS A 126 -14.15 0.81 14.54
C LYS A 126 -15.25 1.88 14.49
N SER A 127 -14.90 3.16 14.65
CA SER A 127 -15.89 4.25 14.64
C SER A 127 -16.40 4.57 13.24
N TYR A 128 -15.64 4.25 12.18
CA TYR A 128 -16.10 4.40 10.79
C TYR A 128 -17.17 3.38 10.40
N TYR A 129 -17.19 2.21 11.05
CA TYR A 129 -18.09 1.10 10.72
C TYR A 129 -18.90 0.63 11.93
N PRO A 130 -19.82 1.49 12.46
CA PRO A 130 -20.58 1.16 13.65
C PRO A 130 -21.45 -0.09 13.44
N GLY A 131 -21.40 -1.02 14.39
CA GLY A 131 -22.19 -2.27 14.36
C GLY A 131 -21.68 -3.34 13.38
N LYS A 132 -20.52 -3.14 12.76
CA LYS A 132 -19.86 -4.17 11.94
C LYS A 132 -18.87 -4.98 12.77
N ASP A 133 -18.84 -6.28 12.51
CA ASP A 133 -17.81 -7.16 13.06
C ASP A 133 -16.55 -7.11 12.19
N LEU A 134 -15.58 -6.30 12.62
CA LEU A 134 -14.31 -6.11 11.93
C LEU A 134 -13.33 -7.27 12.09
N ASP A 135 -13.62 -8.24 12.97
CA ASP A 135 -12.87 -9.49 13.08
C ASP A 135 -13.30 -10.50 12.00
N VAL A 136 -14.35 -10.20 11.23
CA VAL A 136 -14.85 -11.02 10.11
C VAL A 136 -14.90 -10.25 8.79
N ALA A 137 -15.16 -8.93 8.82
CA ALA A 137 -15.20 -8.10 7.62
C ALA A 137 -13.85 -8.07 6.90
N THR A 138 -13.87 -7.95 5.57
CA THR A 138 -12.64 -7.95 4.74
C THR A 138 -12.70 -6.98 3.54
N ASP A 139 -13.76 -6.17 3.47
CA ASP A 139 -14.10 -5.32 2.34
C ASP A 139 -14.15 -3.83 2.70
N HIS A 140 -13.37 -3.37 3.69
CA HIS A 140 -13.33 -1.97 4.09
C HIS A 140 -12.00 -1.29 3.74
N GLN A 141 -10.85 -1.87 4.08
CA GLN A 141 -9.53 -1.30 3.76
C GLN A 141 -9.03 -1.78 2.39
N ALA A 142 -9.34 -1.04 1.32
CA ALA A 142 -9.10 -1.40 -0.09
C ALA A 142 -7.63 -1.33 -0.54
N TRP A 143 -6.94 -0.25 -0.20
CA TRP A 143 -5.56 -0.03 -0.66
C TRP A 143 -4.72 0.62 0.42
N LEU A 144 -3.42 0.33 0.39
CA LEU A 144 -2.42 0.95 1.23
C LEU A 144 -1.30 1.46 0.32
N SER A 145 -1.11 2.78 0.30
CA SER A 145 0.08 3.37 -0.30
C SER A 145 1.15 3.60 0.77
N PHE A 146 2.41 3.38 0.41
CA PHE A 146 3.58 3.65 1.24
C PHE A 146 4.60 4.51 0.48
N SER A 147 5.17 5.50 1.16
CA SER A 147 6.34 6.25 0.69
C SER A 147 7.22 6.65 1.87
N TYR A 148 8.48 7.02 1.60
CA TYR A 148 9.43 7.37 2.66
C TYR A 148 10.29 8.56 2.28
N THR A 149 10.55 9.44 3.25
CA THR A 149 11.66 10.39 3.18
C THR A 149 12.36 10.44 4.52
N LYS A 150 13.69 10.60 4.53
CA LYS A 150 14.46 10.73 5.77
C LYS A 150 13.98 11.89 6.67
N LYS A 151 13.47 12.97 6.07
CA LYS A 151 13.00 14.16 6.81
C LYS A 151 11.67 13.93 7.53
N LYS A 152 10.73 13.22 6.91
CA LYS A 152 9.36 13.06 7.42
C LYS A 152 9.05 11.66 7.96
N GLY A 153 9.94 10.70 7.74
CA GLY A 153 9.69 9.30 8.05
C GLY A 153 8.77 8.62 7.03
N PRO A 154 8.18 7.47 7.40
CA PRO A 154 7.22 6.75 6.56
C PRO A 154 5.91 7.53 6.42
N TYR A 155 5.34 7.52 5.23
CA TYR A 155 4.07 8.14 4.89
C TYR A 155 3.14 7.09 4.29
N LEU A 156 2.00 6.88 4.95
CA LEU A 156 1.02 5.85 4.62
C LEU A 156 -0.33 6.51 4.30
N THR A 157 -1.11 5.89 3.43
CA THR A 157 -2.51 6.28 3.19
C THR A 157 -3.31 5.03 2.93
N ILE A 158 -4.40 4.88 3.67
CA ILE A 158 -5.41 3.83 3.48
C ILE A 158 -6.54 4.40 2.64
N TYR A 159 -6.94 3.65 1.62
CA TYR A 159 -8.10 3.94 0.80
C TYR A 159 -9.19 2.96 1.22
N TYR A 160 -10.35 3.50 1.59
CA TYR A 160 -11.50 2.72 2.02
C TYR A 160 -12.43 2.44 0.84
N HIS A 161 -13.24 1.40 0.96
CA HIS A 161 -14.42 1.17 0.11
C HIS A 161 -15.59 2.07 0.52
#